data_AF-A0A9E2HMN1-F1
#
_entry.id   AF-A0A9E2HMN1-F1
#
_cell.length_a   1.000
_cell.length_b   1.000
_cell.length_c   1.000
_cell.angle_alpha   90.00
_cell.angle_beta   90.00
_cell.angle_gamma   90.00
#
_symmetry.space_group_name_H-M   'P 1'
#
loop_
_entity.id
_entity.type
_entity.pdbx_description
1 polymer ?
#
loop_
_entity_poly.entity_id
_entity_poly.type
_entity_poly.pdbx_seq_one_letter_code
_entity_poly.pdbx_strand_id
1 'polypeptide(L)' 'MAVARSLAVMSPEQGLSRYLTEIRKFPMLAKDEEFMLAKRWTEHQDPEAAHRLVTSHLRLVAKIAMGYRGYGL' A
#
# COMPACT_ATOMS: atom_id res chain seq x y z
N MET A 1 -3.65 41.24 6.04
CA MET A 1 -3.82 40.04 6.88
C MET A 1 -3.87 38.80 6.00
N ALA A 2 -2.71 38.27 5.61
CA ALA A 2 -2.64 37.03 4.84
C ALA A 2 -2.44 35.88 5.84
N VAL A 3 -3.40 34.96 5.90
CA VAL A 3 -3.28 33.72 6.68
C VAL A 3 -2.28 32.83 5.95
N ALA A 4 -1.02 32.86 6.39
CA ALA A 4 -0.06 31.80 6.08
C ALA A 4 -0.56 30.52 6.74
N ARG A 5 -1.33 29.72 6.01
CA ARG A 5 -1.65 28.35 6.40
C ARG A 5 -0.33 27.61 6.42
N SER A 6 0.23 27.46 7.62
CA SER A 6 1.41 26.63 7.86
C SER A 6 1.08 25.25 7.29
N LEU A 7 1.66 24.96 6.12
CA LEU A 7 1.86 23.59 5.71
C LEU A 7 2.80 23.04 6.77
N ALA A 8 2.22 22.46 7.83
CA ALA A 8 2.92 21.52 8.66
C ALA A 8 3.53 20.53 7.69
N VAL A 9 4.83 20.68 7.43
CA VAL A 9 5.64 19.69 6.74
C VAL A 9 5.43 18.44 7.57
N MET A 10 4.54 17.57 7.10
CA MET A 10 4.30 16.30 7.74
C MET A 10 5.67 15.65 7.83
N SER A 11 6.15 15.41 9.05
CA SER A 11 7.44 14.76 9.20
C SER A 11 7.38 13.43 8.44
N PRO A 12 8.46 12.95 7.82
CA PRO A 12 8.48 11.68 7.10
C PRO A 12 7.91 10.53 7.95
N GLU A 13 8.10 10.59 9.27
CA GLU A 13 7.55 9.66 10.25
C GLU A 13 6.03 9.72 10.35
N GLN A 14 5.43 10.92 10.30
CA GLN A 14 3.97 11.10 10.29
C GLN A 14 3.37 10.58 8.97
N GLY A 15 4.03 10.80 7.85
CA GLY A 15 3.62 10.27 6.54
C GLY A 15 3.64 8.73 6.51
N LEU A 16 4.72 8.13 7.01
CA LEU A 16 4.88 6.67 7.08
C LEU A 16 3.84 6.04 8.02
N SER A 17 3.63 6.60 9.21
CA SER A 17 2.64 6.08 10.17
C SER A 17 1.22 6.06 9.58
N ARG A 18 0.85 7.14 8.87
CA ARG A 18 -0.42 7.22 8.15
C ARG A 18 -0.51 6.16 7.05
N TYR A 19 0.52 6.02 6.23
CA TYR A 19 0.57 4.99 5.18
C TYR A 19 0.39 3.58 5.75
N LEU A 20 1.11 3.24 6.82
CA LEU A 20 0.99 1.94 7.49
C LEU A 20 -0.41 1.69 8.05
N THR A 21 -1.10 2.74 8.49
CA THR A 21 -2.48 2.66 8.95
C THR A 21 -3.46 2.42 7.80
N GLU A 22 -3.26 3.11 6.67
CA GLU A 22 -4.12 2.94 5.48
C GLU A 22 -4.00 1.54 4.88
N ILE A 23 -2.79 1.01 4.69
CA ILE A 23 -2.61 -0.32 4.07
C ILE A 23 -3.16 -1.47 4.92
N ARG A 24 -3.34 -1.27 6.23
CA ARG A 24 -3.95 -2.26 7.13
C ARG A 24 -5.45 -2.41 6.92
N LYS A 25 -6.11 -1.44 6.27
CA LYS A 25 -7.55 -1.48 5.97
C LYS A 25 -7.88 -2.46 4.85
N PHE A 26 -6.90 -2.82 4.00
CA PHE A 26 -7.10 -3.81 2.96
C PHE A 26 -7.14 -5.23 3.57
N PRO A 27 -8.15 -6.04 3.22
CA PRO A 27 -8.24 -7.41 3.73
C PRO A 27 -7.14 -8.29 3.13
N MET A 28 -6.70 -9.29 3.89
CA MET A 28 -5.85 -10.35 3.35
C MET A 28 -6.71 -11.32 2.54
N LEU A 29 -6.16 -11.78 1.42
CA LEU A 29 -6.82 -12.75 0.56
C LEU A 29 -6.55 -14.17 1.07
N ALA A 30 -7.55 -15.03 0.92
CA ALA A 30 -7.31 -16.47 1.00
C ALA A 30 -6.58 -16.97 -0.26
N LYS A 31 -5.91 -18.11 -0.17
CA LYS A 31 -5.15 -18.71 -1.28
C LYS A 31 -5.99 -18.86 -2.55
N ASP A 32 -7.22 -19.33 -2.42
CA ASP A 32 -8.10 -19.57 -3.57
C ASP A 32 -8.58 -18.25 -4.19
N GLU A 33 -8.80 -17.21 -3.38
CA GLU A 33 -9.14 -15.87 -3.87
C GLU A 33 -8.00 -15.27 -4.67
N GLU A 34 -6.76 -15.40 -4.18
CA GLU A 34 -5.56 -14.94 -4.88
C GLU A 34 -5.42 -15.61 -6.25
N PHE A 35 -5.57 -16.94 -6.30
CA PHE A 35 -5.54 -17.69 -7.55
C PHE A 35 -6.61 -17.21 -8.54
N MET A 36 -7.84 -17.02 -8.06
CA MET A 36 -8.95 -16.58 -8.91
C MET A 36 -8.78 -15.14 -9.42
N LEU A 37 -8.21 -14.25 -8.61
CA LEU A 37 -7.91 -12.88 -9.04
C LEU A 37 -6.74 -12.85 -10.04
N ALA A 38 -5.70 -13.66 -9.80
CA ALA A 38 -4.55 -13.76 -10.71
C ALA A 38 -4.99 -14.28 -12.09
N LYS A 39 -5.80 -15.34 -12.10
CA LYS A 39 -6.38 -15.88 -13.33
C LYS A 39 -7.22 -14.84 -14.07
N ARG A 40 -8.08 -14.11 -13.37
CA ARG A 40 -8.91 -13.04 -13.97
C ARG A 40 -8.07 -11.92 -14.58
N TRP A 41 -7.01 -11.49 -13.91
CA TRP A 41 -6.10 -10.50 -14.49
C TRP A 41 -5.42 -11.05 -15.75
N THR A 42 -4.92 -12.27 -15.72
CA THR A 42 -4.21 -12.85 -16.87
C THR A 42 -5.11 -13.11 -18.07
N GLU A 43 -6.32 -13.63 -17.86
CA GLU A 43 -7.24 -14.04 -18.94
C GLU A 43 -8.08 -12.88 -19.46
N HIS A 44 -8.44 -11.92 -18.60
CA HIS A 44 -9.40 -10.86 -18.92
C HIS A 44 -8.82 -9.45 -18.79
N GLN A 45 -7.54 -9.32 -18.42
CA GLN A 45 -6.90 -8.02 -18.15
C GLN A 45 -7.72 -7.16 -17.16
N ASP A 46 -8.35 -7.82 -16.19
CA ASP A 46 -9.24 -7.20 -15.21
C ASP A 46 -8.46 -6.29 -14.24
N PRO A 47 -8.54 -4.95 -14.39
CA PRO A 47 -7.77 -4.03 -13.57
C PRO A 47 -8.22 -4.04 -12.10
N GLU A 48 -9.47 -4.40 -11.82
CA GLU A 48 -9.98 -4.52 -10.45
C GLU A 48 -9.36 -5.74 -9.76
N ALA A 49 -9.22 -6.86 -10.47
CA ALA A 49 -8.52 -8.03 -9.95
C ALA A 49 -7.06 -7.73 -9.62
N ALA A 50 -6.35 -7.03 -10.52
CA ALA A 50 -4.98 -6.57 -10.28
C ALA A 50 -4.91 -5.63 -9.07
N HIS A 51 -5.83 -4.68 -8.96
CA HIS A 51 -5.88 -3.74 -7.83
C HIS A 51 -6.05 -4.48 -6.49
N ARG A 52 -6.96 -5.47 -6.43
CA ARG A 52 -7.18 -6.29 -5.23
C ARG A 52 -5.97 -7.14 -4.85
N LEU A 53 -5.27 -7.72 -5.83
CA LEU A 53 -4.03 -8.45 -5.59
C LEU A 53 -2.94 -7.53 -5.01
N VAL A 54 -2.72 -6.37 -5.63
CA VAL A 54 -1.68 -5.44 -5.19
C VAL A 54 -1.98 -4.90 -3.79
N THR A 55 -3.20 -4.43 -3.55
CA THR A 55 -3.57 -3.78 -2.28
C THR A 55 -3.54 -4.72 -1.07
N SER A 56 -3.96 -5.98 -1.24
CA SER A 56 -3.89 -6.99 -0.18
C SER A 56 -2.46 -7.32 0.27
N HIS A 57 -1.47 -7.12 -0.61
CA HIS A 57 -0.06 -7.44 -0.37
C HIS A 57 0.81 -6.27 0.10
N LEU A 58 0.25 -5.05 0.21
CA LEU A 58 1.02 -3.86 0.61
C LEU A 58 1.70 -4.00 1.98
N ARG A 59 1.11 -4.77 2.90
CA ARG A 59 1.69 -5.05 4.23
C ARG A 59 3.02 -5.80 4.12
N LEU A 60 3.14 -6.74 3.17
CA LEU A 60 4.38 -7.46 2.90
C LEU A 60 5.43 -6.53 2.30
N VAL A 61 5.03 -5.70 1.31
CA VAL A 61 5.93 -4.70 0.69
C VAL A 61 6.49 -3.76 1.74
N ALA A 62 5.63 -3.21 2.60
CA ALA A 62 6.05 -2.33 3.70
C ALA A 62 7.02 -3.04 4.65
N LYS A 63 6.78 -4.31 4.99
CA LYS A 63 7.70 -5.11 5.83
C LYS A 63 9.07 -5.24 5.19
N ILE A 64 9.13 -5.57 3.90
CA ILE A 64 10.40 -5.72 3.17
C ILE A 64 11.12 -4.37 3.09
N ALA A 65 10.42 -3.31 2.69
CA ALA A 65 11.00 -1.97 2.56
C ALA A 65 11.56 -1.43 3.89
N MET A 66 10.88 -1.68 5.01
CA MET A 66 11.39 -1.32 6.34
C MET A 66 12.73 -2.01 6.67
N GLY A 67 13.02 -3.18 6.08
CA GLY A 67 14.31 -3.86 6.22
C GLY A 67 15.47 -3.16 5.49
N TYR A 68 15.16 -2.30 4.52
CA TYR A 68 16.14 -1.46 3.81
C TYR A 68 16.30 -0.07 4.45
N ARG A 69 15.64 0.19 5.58
CA ARG A 69 15.82 1.46 6.30
C ARG A 69 17.27 1.58 6.76
N GLY A 70 17.89 2.73 6.49
CA GLY A 70 19.29 2.99 6.83
C GLY A 70 20.28 2.73 5.68
N TYR A 71 19.82 2.22 4.53
CA TYR A 71 20.62 2.07 3.31
C TYR A 71 20.59 3.32 2.40
N GLY A 72 19.90 4.39 2.80
CA GLY A 72 19.82 5.66 2.05
C GLY A 72 18.87 5.64 0.85
N LEU A 73 17.95 4.67 0.79
CA LEU A 73 16.88 4.54 -0.20
C LEU A 73 15.63 5.34 0.20
#